data_AF-M8BBF5-F1
#
_entry.id   AF-M8BBF5-F1
#
_cell.length_a   1.000
_cell.length_b   1.000
_cell.length_c   1.000
_cell.angle_alpha   90.00
_cell.angle_beta   90.00
_cell.angle_gamma   90.00
#
_symmetry.space_group_name_H-M   'P 1'
#
loop_
_entity.id
_entity.type
_entity.pdbx_description
1 polymer ?
#
loop_
_entity_poly.entity_id
_entity_poly.type
_entity_poly.pdbx_seq_one_letter_code
_entity_poly.pdbx_strand_id
1 'polypeptide(L)'
;MEYEEKCWSSTRIRKIMHVFVTEILDCVNELSIDPYGNYVVQSIVEHGGPHHRQTIVLKFAGRIVHMSHQKHSSNVIEKCLKYGVYHDRNVVITEILSSAVGMITHQYVNYVVQKMIEVAVERQFNVIMDVVICNKGMLVNYTHGRHVIAHVERLNARPGFPNSLPPTPSQSV
;
A
#
# COMPACT_ATOMS: atom_id res chain seq x y z
N MET A 1 -14.52 22.12 14.44
CA MET A 1 -14.33 20.65 14.48
C MET A 1 -15.31 19.94 15.45
N GLU A 2 -16.34 20.61 15.98
CA GLU A 2 -17.30 20.00 16.93
C GLU A 2 -18.68 19.69 16.29
N TYR A 3 -18.92 20.16 15.06
CA TYR A 3 -20.23 20.03 14.38
C TYR A 3 -20.37 18.75 13.54
N GLU A 4 -19.28 18.16 13.07
CA GLU A 4 -19.34 16.94 12.25
C GLU A 4 -19.68 15.70 13.10
N GLU A 5 -19.26 15.65 14.36
CA GLU A 5 -19.53 14.51 15.27
C GLU A 5 -21.03 14.32 15.59
N LYS A 6 -21.83 15.39 15.50
CA LYS A 6 -23.28 15.36 15.82
C LYS A 6 -24.16 14.81 14.71
N CYS A 7 -23.73 14.79 13.46
CA CYS A 7 -24.52 14.23 12.34
C CYS A 7 -24.44 12.70 12.25
N TRP A 8 -23.42 12.06 12.85
CA TRP A 8 -23.19 10.60 12.78
C TRP A 8 -23.70 9.81 14.00
N SER A 9 -24.30 10.48 14.99
CA SER A 9 -24.78 9.88 16.24
C SER A 9 -26.23 9.39 16.18
N SER A 10 -27.00 9.75 15.14
CA SER A 10 -28.37 9.24 14.96
C SER A 10 -28.38 7.82 14.39
N THR A 11 -28.96 6.87 15.13
CA THR A 11 -29.03 5.43 14.76
C THR A 11 -29.69 5.19 13.39
N ARG A 12 -30.58 6.09 12.94
CA ARG A 12 -31.21 6.04 11.61
C ARG A 12 -30.25 6.41 10.48
N ILE A 13 -29.44 7.45 10.69
CA ILE A 13 -28.43 7.89 9.71
C ILE A 13 -27.37 6.80 9.53
N ARG A 14 -26.95 6.16 10.63
CA ARG A 14 -26.01 5.02 10.56
C ARG A 14 -26.52 3.84 9.73
N LYS A 15 -27.80 3.46 9.87
CA LYS A 15 -28.40 2.38 9.06
C LYS A 15 -28.48 2.74 7.58
N ILE A 16 -28.90 3.97 7.26
CA ILE A 16 -28.98 4.43 5.87
C ILE A 16 -27.58 4.46 5.24
N MET A 17 -26.61 5.03 5.95
CA MET A 17 -25.21 5.06 5.50
C MET A 17 -24.63 3.65 5.31
N HIS A 18 -25.00 2.67 6.13
CA HIS A 18 -24.57 1.28 5.96
C HIS A 18 -25.12 0.65 4.66
N VAL A 19 -26.39 0.88 4.34
CA VAL A 19 -27.01 0.37 3.09
C VAL A 19 -26.35 1.00 1.87
N PHE A 20 -26.17 2.33 1.88
CA PHE A 20 -25.49 3.05 0.81
C PHE A 20 -24.04 2.57 0.61
N VAL A 21 -23.28 2.36 1.70
CA VAL A 21 -21.92 1.84 1.60
C VAL A 21 -21.90 0.43 1.00
N THR A 22 -22.88 -0.42 1.32
CA THR A 22 -22.95 -1.77 0.76
C THR A 22 -23.13 -1.74 -0.76
N GLU A 23 -24.04 -0.90 -1.27
CA GLU A 23 -24.21 -0.70 -2.72
C GLU A 23 -22.94 -0.12 -3.39
N ILE A 24 -22.28 0.84 -2.72
CA ILE A 24 -21.01 1.40 -3.21
C ILE A 24 -19.92 0.32 -3.31
N LEU A 25 -19.91 -0.66 -2.39
CA LEU A 25 -18.95 -1.75 -2.40
C LEU A 25 -19.13 -2.66 -3.62
N ASP A 26 -20.30 -2.71 -4.26
CA ASP A 26 -20.50 -3.47 -5.48
C ASP A 26 -19.84 -2.84 -6.71
N CYS A 27 -19.75 -1.52 -6.75
CA CYS A 27 -19.06 -0.79 -7.82
C CYS A 27 -17.63 -0.36 -7.45
N VAL A 28 -17.06 -0.85 -6.34
CA VAL A 28 -15.80 -0.35 -5.78
C VAL A 28 -14.62 -0.40 -6.75
N ASN A 29 -14.58 -1.42 -7.63
CA ASN A 29 -13.52 -1.55 -8.63
C ASN A 29 -13.56 -0.42 -9.65
N GLU A 30 -14.75 -0.10 -10.17
CA GLU A 30 -14.96 0.98 -11.14
C GLU A 30 -14.73 2.34 -10.50
N LEU A 31 -15.24 2.53 -9.29
CA LEU A 31 -15.05 3.78 -8.54
C LEU A 31 -13.58 4.03 -8.22
N SER A 32 -12.78 3.00 -7.96
CA SER A 32 -11.37 3.17 -7.59
C SER A 32 -10.49 3.68 -8.72
N ILE A 33 -10.87 3.41 -9.97
CA ILE A 33 -10.13 3.88 -11.15
C ILE A 33 -10.67 5.21 -11.69
N ASP A 34 -11.90 5.56 -11.30
CA ASP A 34 -12.55 6.81 -11.70
C ASP A 34 -11.85 8.05 -11.09
N PRO A 35 -11.66 9.15 -11.86
CA PRO A 35 -11.02 10.37 -11.38
C PRO A 35 -11.66 11.03 -10.16
N TYR A 36 -12.95 10.80 -9.90
CA TYR A 36 -13.70 11.37 -8.79
C TYR A 36 -14.19 10.31 -7.80
N GLY A 37 -14.60 9.14 -8.29
CA GLY A 37 -15.07 8.01 -7.50
C GLY A 37 -14.00 7.49 -6.53
N ASN A 38 -12.72 7.61 -6.88
CA ASN A 38 -11.64 7.11 -6.03
C ASN A 38 -11.63 7.81 -4.66
N TYR A 39 -12.06 9.08 -4.57
CA TYR A 39 -12.14 9.80 -3.30
C TYR A 39 -13.21 9.23 -2.36
N VAL A 40 -14.31 8.70 -2.91
CA VAL A 40 -15.35 8.03 -2.14
C VAL A 40 -14.79 6.75 -1.52
N VAL A 41 -14.09 5.94 -2.32
CA VAL A 41 -13.48 4.70 -1.85
C VAL A 41 -12.40 4.99 -0.80
N GLN A 42 -11.55 6.00 -1.03
CA GLN A 42 -10.56 6.44 -0.03
C GLN A 42 -11.23 6.84 1.30
N SER A 43 -12.34 7.56 1.26
CA SER A 43 -13.07 7.98 2.46
C SER A 43 -13.64 6.78 3.22
N ILE A 44 -14.16 5.76 2.52
CA ILE A 44 -14.64 4.52 3.16
C ILE A 44 -13.47 3.75 3.78
N VAL A 45 -12.31 3.71 3.13
CA VAL A 45 -11.11 3.07 3.69
C VAL A 45 -10.61 3.81 4.94
N GLU A 46 -10.69 5.13 4.97
CA GLU A 46 -10.18 5.97 6.06
C GLU A 46 -11.12 6.05 7.27
N HIS A 47 -12.43 6.24 7.03
CA HIS A 47 -13.43 6.49 8.07
C HIS A 47 -14.41 5.33 8.27
N GLY A 48 -14.49 4.40 7.32
CA GLY A 48 -15.35 3.22 7.43
C GLY A 48 -14.84 2.21 8.45
N GLY A 49 -15.72 1.29 8.85
CA GLY A 49 -15.39 0.22 9.78
C GLY A 49 -14.47 -0.86 9.18
N PRO A 50 -13.83 -1.69 10.03
CA PRO A 50 -12.92 -2.75 9.58
C PRO A 50 -13.54 -3.72 8.56
N HIS A 51 -14.83 -4.04 8.73
CA HIS A 51 -15.57 -4.91 7.80
C HIS A 51 -15.62 -4.35 6.36
N HIS A 52 -15.83 -3.03 6.21
CA HIS A 52 -15.82 -2.40 4.90
C HIS A 52 -14.42 -2.42 4.30
N ARG A 53 -13.38 -2.10 5.09
CA ARG A 53 -11.98 -2.14 4.62
C ARG A 53 -11.58 -3.52 4.13
N GLN A 54 -11.92 -4.55 4.91
CA GLN A 54 -11.68 -5.94 4.53
C GLN A 54 -12.41 -6.31 3.23
N THR A 55 -13.69 -5.93 3.10
CA THR A 55 -14.47 -6.17 1.88
C THR A 55 -13.82 -5.51 0.66
N ILE A 56 -13.36 -4.26 0.80
CA ILE A 56 -12.66 -3.53 -0.27
C ILE A 56 -11.38 -4.27 -0.68
N VAL A 57 -10.55 -4.64 0.28
CA VAL A 57 -9.28 -5.35 0.01
C VAL A 57 -9.53 -6.71 -0.65
N LEU A 58 -10.54 -7.45 -0.21
CA LEU A 58 -10.93 -8.71 -0.84
C LEU A 58 -11.43 -8.52 -2.27
N LYS A 59 -12.17 -7.46 -2.56
CA LYS A 59 -12.62 -7.14 -3.92
C LYS A 59 -11.47 -6.71 -4.85
N PHE A 60 -10.36 -6.23 -4.29
CA PHE A 60 -9.16 -5.87 -5.05
C PHE A 60 -8.17 -7.03 -5.21
N ALA A 61 -8.28 -8.10 -4.41
CA ALA A 61 -7.40 -9.25 -4.49
C ALA A 61 -7.34 -9.82 -5.92
N GLY A 62 -6.13 -10.13 -6.38
CA GLY A 62 -5.80 -10.53 -7.75
C GLY A 62 -5.68 -9.37 -8.75
N ARG A 63 -5.95 -8.13 -8.34
CA ARG A 63 -5.81 -6.91 -9.15
C ARG A 63 -4.99 -5.83 -8.47
N ILE A 64 -4.50 -6.05 -7.25
CA ILE A 64 -3.81 -5.06 -6.42
C ILE A 64 -2.58 -4.52 -7.15
N VAL A 65 -1.82 -5.40 -7.80
CA VAL A 65 -0.65 -5.00 -8.61
C VAL A 65 -1.10 -4.06 -9.72
N HIS A 66 -2.08 -4.46 -10.54
CA HIS A 66 -2.59 -3.65 -11.64
C HIS A 66 -3.12 -2.29 -11.15
N MET A 67 -3.88 -2.29 -10.06
CA MET A 67 -4.42 -1.07 -9.45
C MET A 67 -3.33 -0.14 -8.90
N SER A 68 -2.22 -0.70 -8.41
CA SER A 68 -1.06 0.08 -7.96
C SER A 68 -0.38 0.82 -9.11
N HIS A 69 -0.53 0.36 -10.36
CA HIS A 69 0.02 1.02 -11.54
C HIS A 69 -0.86 2.15 -12.09
N GLN A 70 -2.10 2.31 -11.63
CA GLN A 70 -2.97 3.37 -12.17
C GLN A 70 -2.97 4.63 -11.32
N LYS A 71 -3.11 5.78 -11.97
CA LYS A 71 -3.07 7.13 -11.36
C LYS A 71 -4.04 7.32 -10.18
N HIS A 72 -5.25 6.75 -10.25
CA HIS A 72 -6.31 6.98 -9.27
C HIS A 72 -6.37 5.86 -8.23
N SER A 73 -6.37 4.60 -8.67
CA SER A 73 -6.47 3.47 -7.76
C SER A 73 -5.22 3.24 -6.91
N SER A 74 -4.05 3.71 -7.32
CA SER A 74 -2.83 3.63 -6.49
C SER A 74 -3.01 4.34 -5.14
N ASN A 75 -3.73 5.46 -5.11
CA ASN A 75 -4.03 6.21 -3.89
C ASN A 75 -4.96 5.40 -2.97
N VAL A 76 -5.90 4.65 -3.55
CA VAL A 76 -6.79 3.75 -2.79
C VAL A 76 -5.99 2.62 -2.16
N ILE A 77 -5.08 1.98 -2.91
CA ILE A 77 -4.20 0.92 -2.37
C ILE A 77 -3.30 1.47 -1.25
N GLU A 78 -2.77 2.68 -1.39
CA GLU A 78 -2.00 3.34 -0.32
C GLU A 78 -2.84 3.52 0.96
N LYS A 79 -4.10 3.95 0.82
CA LYS A 79 -5.02 4.07 1.95
C LYS A 79 -5.32 2.70 2.58
N CYS A 80 -5.46 1.64 1.79
CA CYS A 80 -5.62 0.28 2.32
C CYS A 80 -4.41 -0.16 3.15
N LEU A 81 -3.19 0.16 2.72
CA LEU A 81 -1.98 -0.10 3.50
C LEU A 81 -1.94 0.71 4.80
N LYS A 82 -2.32 1.99 4.75
CA LYS A 82 -2.29 2.89 5.91
C LYS A 82 -3.34 2.51 6.96
N TYR A 83 -4.57 2.28 6.54
CA TYR A 83 -5.76 2.16 7.40
C TYR A 83 -6.26 0.72 7.56
N GLY A 84 -5.80 -0.23 6.74
CA GLY A 84 -6.14 -1.65 6.87
C GLY A 84 -5.64 -2.25 8.18
N VAL A 85 -6.32 -3.28 8.67
CA VAL A 85 -5.82 -4.09 9.78
C VAL A 85 -4.70 -5.02 9.30
N TYR A 86 -3.99 -5.68 10.23
CA TYR A 86 -2.85 -6.54 9.91
C TYR A 86 -3.12 -7.56 8.78
N HIS A 87 -4.26 -8.24 8.85
CA HIS A 87 -4.67 -9.21 7.83
C HIS A 87 -4.83 -8.56 6.45
N ASP A 88 -5.52 -7.42 6.37
CA ASP A 88 -5.77 -6.71 5.12
C ASP A 88 -4.46 -6.22 4.48
N ARG A 89 -3.57 -5.66 5.31
CA ARG A 89 -2.23 -5.25 4.87
C ARG A 89 -1.46 -6.44 4.30
N ASN A 90 -1.51 -7.60 4.98
CA ASN A 90 -0.82 -8.79 4.50
C ASN A 90 -1.29 -9.24 3.12
N VAL A 91 -2.60 -9.17 2.83
CA VAL A 91 -3.12 -9.50 1.49
C VAL A 91 -2.51 -8.58 0.44
N VAL A 92 -2.55 -7.27 0.68
CA VAL A 92 -2.00 -6.25 -0.23
C VAL A 92 -0.49 -6.47 -0.44
N ILE A 93 0.27 -6.62 0.65
CA ILE A 93 1.72 -6.79 0.62
C ILE A 93 2.11 -8.08 -0.11
N THR A 94 1.44 -9.20 0.19
CA THR A 94 1.76 -10.50 -0.42
C THR A 94 1.57 -10.47 -1.93
N GLU A 95 0.49 -9.85 -2.41
CA GLU A 95 0.23 -9.74 -3.84
C GLU A 95 1.24 -8.81 -4.53
N ILE A 96 1.59 -7.69 -3.90
CA ILE A 96 2.62 -6.77 -4.39
C ILE A 96 3.99 -7.47 -4.51
N LEU A 97 4.36 -8.25 -3.49
CA LEU A 97 5.64 -8.99 -3.48
C LEU A 97 5.71 -10.04 -4.59
N SER A 98 4.58 -10.64 -4.96
CA SER A 98 4.51 -11.62 -6.04
C SER A 98 4.90 -11.03 -7.42
N SER A 99 4.85 -9.70 -7.58
CA SER A 99 5.14 -8.99 -8.82
C SER A 99 6.28 -7.97 -8.69
N ALA A 100 7.11 -8.09 -7.65
CA ALA A 100 7.99 -7.02 -7.18
C ALA A 100 9.03 -6.52 -8.20
N VAL A 101 9.40 -7.30 -9.22
CA VAL A 101 10.35 -6.88 -10.27
C VAL A 101 9.77 -5.77 -11.16
N GLY A 102 8.46 -5.79 -11.45
CA GLY A 102 7.79 -4.78 -12.29
C GLY A 102 7.36 -3.51 -11.54
N MET A 103 7.31 -3.57 -10.21
CA MET A 103 6.71 -2.53 -9.38
C MET A 103 7.68 -1.39 -9.02
N ILE A 104 8.97 -1.68 -8.82
CA ILE A 104 9.93 -0.69 -8.34
C ILE A 104 10.30 0.36 -9.43
N THR A 105 10.09 0.03 -10.70
CA THR A 105 10.43 0.90 -11.84
C THR A 105 9.32 1.87 -12.25
N HIS A 106 8.11 1.76 -11.66
CA HIS A 106 6.92 2.47 -12.14
C HIS A 106 6.58 3.73 -11.31
N GLN A 107 6.28 4.83 -12.01
CA GLN A 107 6.09 6.18 -11.45
C GLN A 107 4.94 6.35 -10.43
N TYR A 108 3.93 5.46 -10.47
CA TYR A 108 2.77 5.49 -9.55
C TYR A 108 2.85 4.44 -8.43
N VAL A 109 3.67 3.41 -8.62
CA VAL A 109 3.79 2.28 -7.69
C VAL A 109 4.78 2.59 -6.56
N ASN A 110 5.70 3.51 -6.80
CA ASN A 110 6.70 3.97 -5.83
C ASN A 110 6.10 4.43 -4.49
N TYR A 111 4.93 5.08 -4.47
CA TYR A 111 4.25 5.51 -3.23
C TYR A 111 3.68 4.32 -2.47
N VAL A 112 3.10 3.36 -3.19
CA VAL A 112 2.58 2.11 -2.63
C VAL A 112 3.72 1.27 -2.04
N VAL A 113 4.86 1.17 -2.74
CA VAL A 113 6.04 0.44 -2.26
C VAL A 113 6.66 1.12 -1.04
N GLN A 114 6.79 2.44 -1.04
CA GLN A 114 7.26 3.19 0.15
C GLN A 114 6.34 2.95 1.34
N LYS A 115 5.02 3.05 1.14
CA LYS A 115 4.05 2.83 2.21
C LYS A 115 4.06 1.38 2.71
N MET A 116 4.23 0.41 1.81
CA MET A 116 4.41 -1.00 2.17
C MET A 116 5.62 -1.18 3.09
N ILE A 117 6.76 -0.56 2.78
CA ILE A 117 7.97 -0.66 3.61
C ILE A 117 7.75 -0.03 5.00
N GLU A 118 7.00 1.08 5.08
CA GLU A 118 6.66 1.71 6.37
C GLU A 118 5.81 0.81 7.28
N VAL A 119 4.92 0.00 6.71
CA VAL A 119 3.96 -0.82 7.48
C VAL A 119 4.34 -2.30 7.56
N ALA A 120 5.36 -2.74 6.82
CA ALA A 120 5.81 -4.13 6.76
C ALA A 120 6.40 -4.58 8.10
N VAL A 121 6.05 -5.81 8.50
CA VAL A 121 6.66 -6.48 9.65
C VAL A 121 8.01 -7.10 9.23
N GLU A 122 8.90 -7.34 10.19
CA GLU A 122 10.28 -7.86 10.03
C GLU A 122 10.42 -8.96 8.95
N ARG A 123 9.52 -9.94 8.92
CA ARG A 123 9.53 -11.03 7.93
C ARG A 123 9.26 -10.56 6.49
N GLN A 124 8.37 -9.59 6.32
CA GLN A 124 8.06 -8.98 5.01
C GLN A 124 9.17 -8.06 4.56
N PHE A 125 9.81 -7.36 5.50
CA PHE A 125 10.97 -6.52 5.23
C PHE A 125 12.12 -7.33 4.62
N ASN A 126 12.40 -8.53 5.14
CA ASN A 126 13.44 -9.41 4.60
C ASN A 126 13.16 -9.84 3.16
N VAL A 127 11.89 -10.12 2.80
CA VAL A 127 11.52 -10.48 1.42
C VAL A 127 11.65 -9.27 0.48
N ILE A 128 11.25 -8.08 0.94
CA ILE A 128 11.46 -6.82 0.18
C ILE A 128 12.95 -6.59 -0.04
N MET A 129 13.75 -6.82 1.01
CA MET A 129 15.20 -6.63 0.99
C MET A 129 15.86 -7.60 0.01
N ASP A 130 15.51 -8.88 0.01
CA ASP A 130 16.00 -9.85 -0.97
C ASP A 130 15.68 -9.42 -2.40
N VAL A 131 14.45 -8.98 -2.68
CA VAL A 131 14.09 -8.49 -4.01
C VAL A 131 14.92 -7.25 -4.40
N VAL A 132 15.08 -6.29 -3.49
CA VAL A 132 15.84 -5.06 -3.74
C VAL A 132 17.32 -5.36 -3.97
N ILE A 133 17.92 -6.27 -3.18
CA ILE A 133 19.31 -6.71 -3.34
C ILE A 133 19.50 -7.44 -4.67
N CYS A 134 18.64 -8.41 -4.98
CA CYS A 134 18.71 -9.18 -6.23
C CYS A 134 18.54 -8.29 -7.48
N ASN A 135 17.85 -7.15 -7.36
CA ASN A 135 17.60 -6.24 -8.48
C ASN A 135 18.42 -4.93 -8.41
N LYS A 136 19.37 -4.80 -7.46
CA LYS A 136 20.10 -3.54 -7.17
C LYS A 136 20.71 -2.90 -8.43
N GLY A 137 21.31 -3.72 -9.31
CA GLY A 137 21.93 -3.25 -10.55
C GLY A 137 20.97 -2.61 -11.56
N MET A 138 19.70 -3.01 -11.57
CA MET A 138 18.67 -2.37 -12.39
C MET A 138 18.11 -1.13 -11.71
N LEU A 139 17.90 -1.20 -10.39
CA LEU A 139 17.25 -0.14 -9.60
C LEU A 139 18.06 1.15 -9.49
N VAL A 140 19.39 1.08 -9.51
CA VAL A 140 20.27 2.27 -9.48
C VAL A 140 20.05 3.21 -10.67
N ASN A 141 19.56 2.68 -11.79
CA ASN A 141 19.29 3.45 -13.01
C ASN A 141 17.96 4.23 -12.94
N TYR A 142 17.10 3.93 -11.96
CA TYR A 142 15.82 4.60 -11.77
C TYR A 142 15.87 5.55 -10.57
N THR A 143 15.39 6.78 -10.74
CA THR A 143 15.34 7.80 -9.68
C THR A 143 14.61 7.28 -8.43
N HIS A 144 13.48 6.60 -8.62
CA HIS A 144 12.72 5.99 -7.53
C HIS A 144 13.36 4.73 -6.96
N GLY A 145 14.03 3.92 -7.79
CA GLY A 145 14.81 2.77 -7.32
C GLY A 145 15.91 3.18 -6.33
N ARG A 146 16.59 4.31 -6.58
CA ARG A 146 17.56 4.89 -5.64
C ARG A 146 16.94 5.31 -4.31
N HIS A 147 15.74 5.88 -4.31
CA HIS A 147 15.03 6.25 -3.07
C HIS A 147 14.63 5.02 -2.25
N VAL A 148 14.18 3.95 -2.90
CA VAL A 148 13.85 2.68 -2.23
C VAL A 148 15.10 2.07 -1.61
N ILE A 149 16.22 2.00 -2.34
CA ILE A 149 17.52 1.53 -1.83
C ILE A 149 17.94 2.34 -0.59
N ALA A 150 17.92 3.68 -0.68
CA ALA A 150 18.32 4.55 0.43
C ALA A 150 17.38 4.45 1.65
N HIS A 151 16.11 4.13 1.45
CA HIS A 151 15.17 3.93 2.56
C HIS A 151 15.41 2.58 3.25
N VAL A 152 15.66 1.53 2.46
CA VAL A 152 15.99 0.19 2.95
C VAL A 152 17.32 0.18 3.70
N GLU A 153 18.35 0.84 3.18
CA GLU A 153 19.67 0.96 3.84
C GLU A 153 19.57 1.69 5.20
N ARG A 154 18.73 2.73 5.30
CA ARG A 154 18.47 3.42 6.58
C ARG A 154 17.76 2.56 7.61
N LEU A 155 16.85 1.68 7.17
CA LEU A 155 16.15 0.76 8.05
C LEU A 155 17.05 -0.38 8.53
N ASN A 156 17.95 -0.88 7.66
CA ASN A 156 18.94 -1.89 8.02
C ASN A 156 20.01 -1.36 9.00
N ALA A 157 20.28 -0.05 8.97
CA ALA A 157 21.18 0.61 9.92
C ALA A 157 20.57 0.84 11.31
N ARG A 158 19.30 0.45 11.56
CA ARG A 158 18.70 0.52 12.90
C ARG A 158 19.31 -0.55 13.82
N PRO A 159 19.71 -0.22 15.07
CA PRO A 159 20.19 -1.22 16.02
C PRO A 159 19.05 -2.19 16.33
N GLY A 160 19.20 -3.46 15.91
CA GLY A 160 18.20 -4.51 16.12
C GLY A 160 18.03 -5.51 14.98
N PHE A 161 18.52 -5.21 13.77
CA PHE A 161 18.50 -6.14 12.63
C PHE A 161 19.88 -6.80 12.41
N PRO A 162 19.96 -8.11 12.10
CA PRO A 162 21.23 -8.76 11.83
C PRO A 162 21.78 -8.26 10.48
N ASN A 163 22.87 -7.50 10.55
CA ASN A 163 23.71 -7.12 9.42
C ASN A 163 24.03 -8.34 8.56
N SER A 164 23.43 -8.43 7.38
CA SER A 164 23.66 -9.52 6.42
C SER A 164 23.99 -8.99 5.02
N LEU A 165 24.82 -7.94 4.96
CA LEU A 165 25.49 -7.57 3.71
C LEU A 165 27.00 -7.56 3.93
N PRO A 166 27.75 -8.47 3.28
CA PRO A 166 29.21 -8.37 3.27
C PRO A 166 29.62 -7.07 2.54
N PRO A 167 30.75 -6.46 2.95
CA PRO A 167 31.23 -5.23 2.34
C PRO A 167 31.47 -5.45 0.84
N THR A 168 30.92 -4.57 0.00
CA THR A 168 31.23 -4.53 -1.43
C THR A 168 32.73 -4.28 -1.63
N PRO A 169 33.44 -5.07 -2.46
CA PRO A 169 34.85 -4.85 -2.69
C PRO A 169 35.06 -3.50 -3.39
N SER A 170 35.91 -2.68 -2.78
CA SER A 170 36.40 -1.42 -3.32
C SER A 170 37.00 -1.63 -4.71
N GLN A 171 36.39 -1.04 -5.73
CA GLN A 171 37.07 -0.91 -7.02
C GLN A 171 38.16 0.15 -6.86
N SER A 172 39.39 -0.33 -6.75
CA SER A 172 40.61 0.44 -6.98
C SER A 172 40.82 0.62 -8.48
N VAL A 173 40.88 1.87 -8.93
CA VAL A 173 41.64 2.30 -10.10
C VAL A 173 42.56 3.42 -9.64
#